data_AF-A0A7S3FJ12-F1
#
_entry.id   AF-A0A7S3FJ12-F1
#
_cell.length_a   1.000
_cell.length_b   1.000
_cell.length_c   1.000
_cell.angle_alpha   90.00
_cell.angle_beta   90.00
_cell.angle_gamma   90.00
#
_symmetry.space_group_name_H-M   'P 1'
#
loop_
_entity.id
_entity.type
_entity.pdbx_description
1 polymer ?
#
loop_
_entity_poly.entity_id
_entity_poly.type
_entity_poly.pdbx_seq_one_letter_code
_entity_poly.pdbx_strand_id
1 'polypeptide(L)'
;GTGKSATIAACIRALVLSGKRVLLTCHTHSAVDQLLERLLAPGDGLPVLRVGREERVSEKVRPHTLAAVSGDPAKLAAIVERARVVACTCLGAADDFFARQRFDVCMVDEAGQLSLPIILGPLLLARRFVLVGDLNQLPPLVKSEAARERGLGTSLFE
;
A
#
# COMPACT_ATOMS: atom_id res chain seq x y z
N GLY A 1 -4.07 -1.84 -18.82
CA GLY A 1 -3.40 -1.22 -19.98
C GLY A 1 -3.34 0.31 -19.93
N THR A 2 -4.13 1.00 -19.10
CA THR A 2 -4.28 2.47 -19.11
C THR A 2 -3.19 3.26 -18.37
N GLY A 3 -2.11 2.59 -17.92
CA GLY A 3 -1.02 3.26 -17.21
C GLY A 3 -1.26 3.54 -15.72
N LYS A 4 -2.31 3.00 -15.08
CA LYS A 4 -2.61 3.17 -13.63
C LYS A 4 -1.36 3.08 -12.75
N SER A 5 -0.61 1.98 -12.85
CA SER A 5 0.59 1.76 -12.02
C SER A 5 1.72 2.76 -12.32
N ALA A 6 1.84 3.24 -13.55
CA ALA A 6 2.82 4.27 -13.91
C ALA A 6 2.43 5.63 -13.31
N THR A 7 1.15 5.98 -13.39
CA THR A 7 0.59 7.20 -12.76
C THR A 7 0.75 7.16 -11.25
N ILE A 8 0.40 6.04 -10.59
CA ILE A 8 0.61 5.84 -9.16
C ILE A 8 2.08 6.09 -8.80
N ALA A 9 3.02 5.45 -9.51
CA ALA A 9 4.44 5.61 -9.22
C ALA A 9 4.91 7.08 -9.41
N ALA A 10 4.47 7.76 -10.46
CA ALA A 10 4.77 9.17 -10.69
C ALA A 10 4.20 10.07 -9.57
N CYS A 11 2.97 9.81 -9.11
CA CYS A 11 2.36 10.52 -7.99
C CYS A 11 3.14 10.30 -6.69
N ILE A 12 3.57 9.06 -6.39
CA ILE A 12 4.39 8.77 -5.20
C ILE A 12 5.69 9.56 -5.25
N ARG A 13 6.39 9.57 -6.40
CA ARG A 13 7.63 10.34 -6.57
C ARG A 13 7.40 11.81 -6.26
N ALA A 14 6.38 12.43 -6.87
CA ALA A 14 6.05 13.83 -6.66
C ALA A 14 5.73 14.14 -5.18
N LEU A 15 4.97 13.26 -4.51
CA LEU A 15 4.65 13.38 -3.09
C LEU A 15 5.91 13.31 -2.21
N VAL A 16 6.79 12.32 -2.45
CA VAL A 16 8.03 12.17 -1.68
C VAL A 16 8.99 13.33 -1.91
N LEU A 17 9.15 13.79 -3.16
CA LEU A 17 9.93 14.99 -3.49
C LEU A 17 9.38 16.24 -2.80
N SER A 18 8.07 16.29 -2.54
CA SER A 18 7.41 17.34 -1.76
C SER A 18 7.51 17.12 -0.23
N GLY A 19 8.38 16.21 0.21
CA GLY A 19 8.63 15.90 1.61
C GLY A 19 7.57 15.03 2.29
N LYS A 20 6.59 14.51 1.56
CA LYS A 20 5.48 13.72 2.13
C LYS A 20 5.90 12.27 2.40
N ARG A 21 5.36 11.72 3.49
CA ARG A 21 5.44 10.28 3.78
C ARG A 21 4.20 9.57 3.26
N VAL A 22 4.40 8.56 2.42
CA VAL A 22 3.35 7.86 1.69
C VAL A 22 3.18 6.45 2.22
N LEU A 23 1.93 6.07 2.52
CA LEU A 23 1.52 4.68 2.67
C LEU A 23 0.98 4.18 1.33
N LEU A 24 1.64 3.22 0.70
CA LEU A 24 1.14 2.54 -0.49
C LEU A 24 0.46 1.23 -0.08
N THR A 25 -0.80 1.07 -0.47
CA THR A 25 -1.54 -0.17 -0.25
C THR A 25 -2.16 -0.73 -1.52
N CYS A 26 -2.25 -2.05 -1.59
CA CYS A 26 -2.89 -2.78 -2.69
C CYS A 26 -3.69 -3.96 -2.14
N HIS A 27 -4.54 -4.57 -2.98
CA HIS A 27 -5.30 -5.75 -2.59
C HIS A 27 -4.41 -7.01 -2.39
N THR A 28 -3.41 -7.20 -3.24
CA THR A 28 -2.56 -8.40 -3.26
C THR A 28 -1.08 -8.09 -3.02
N HIS A 29 -0.31 -9.09 -2.57
CA HIS A 29 1.14 -8.95 -2.39
C HIS A 29 1.85 -8.64 -3.72
N SER A 30 1.47 -9.32 -4.80
CA SER A 30 2.06 -9.12 -6.12
C SER A 30 1.83 -7.71 -6.66
N ALA A 31 0.65 -7.10 -6.41
CA ALA A 31 0.38 -5.73 -6.82
C ALA A 31 1.27 -4.73 -6.06
N VAL A 32 1.47 -4.93 -4.75
CA VAL A 32 2.40 -4.13 -3.96
C VAL A 32 3.81 -4.20 -4.55
N ASP A 33 4.30 -5.42 -4.78
CA ASP A 33 5.67 -5.63 -5.24
C ASP A 33 5.89 -5.09 -6.65
N GLN A 34 4.93 -5.25 -7.56
CA GLN A 34 5.01 -4.68 -8.91
C GLN A 34 5.10 -3.15 -8.90
N LEU A 35 4.39 -2.48 -7.99
CA LEU A 35 4.50 -1.04 -7.81
C LEU A 35 5.82 -0.65 -7.16
N LEU A 36 6.29 -1.40 -6.16
CA LEU A 36 7.58 -1.14 -5.54
C LEU A 36 8.74 -1.34 -6.51
N GLU A 37 8.74 -2.38 -7.33
CA GLU A 37 9.75 -2.59 -8.37
C GLU A 37 9.85 -1.39 -9.32
N ARG A 38 8.73 -0.71 -9.59
CA ARG A 38 8.73 0.53 -10.38
C ARG A 38 9.33 1.72 -9.64
N LEU A 39 9.16 1.78 -8.31
CA LEU A 39 9.71 2.84 -7.45
C LEU A 39 11.18 2.61 -7.07
N LEU A 40 11.64 1.37 -7.19
CA LEU A 40 13.02 0.94 -6.98
C LEU A 40 13.84 0.98 -8.28
N ALA A 41 13.26 1.47 -9.38
CA ALA A 41 13.97 1.59 -10.64
C ALA A 41 15.21 2.48 -10.47
N PRO A 42 16.33 2.18 -11.17
CA PRO A 42 17.55 2.98 -11.09
C PRO A 42 17.27 4.46 -11.31
N GLY A 43 17.76 5.31 -10.40
CA GLY A 43 17.59 6.77 -10.46
C GLY A 43 16.54 7.34 -9.51
N ASP A 44 15.66 6.52 -8.92
CA ASP A 44 14.66 7.00 -7.96
C ASP A 44 15.23 7.25 -6.55
N GLY A 45 16.05 6.32 -6.04
CA GLY A 45 16.69 6.44 -4.71
C GLY A 45 15.70 6.59 -3.54
N LEU A 46 14.43 6.21 -3.73
CA LEU A 46 13.38 6.40 -2.73
C LEU A 46 13.61 5.50 -1.51
N PRO A 47 13.53 6.04 -0.28
CA PRO A 47 13.54 5.22 0.94
C PRO A 47 12.23 4.43 1.06
N VAL A 48 12.25 3.19 0.56
CA VAL A 48 11.11 2.27 0.54
C VAL A 48 11.23 1.24 1.65
N LEU A 49 10.11 0.94 2.31
CA LEU A 49 9.96 -0.16 3.26
C LEU A 49 8.74 -1.01 2.91
N ARG A 50 8.92 -2.32 2.74
CA ARG A 50 7.88 -3.31 2.45
C ARG A 50 7.49 -4.05 3.73
N VAL A 51 6.22 -3.96 4.15
CA VAL A 51 5.70 -4.61 5.36
C VAL A 51 4.72 -5.73 5.01
N GLY A 52 5.09 -6.97 5.32
CA GLY A 52 4.26 -8.15 5.08
C GLY A 52 5.08 -9.44 5.08
N ARG A 53 4.40 -10.55 4.84
CA ARG A 53 4.97 -11.90 4.79
C ARG A 53 5.96 -12.08 3.63
N GLU A 54 7.19 -12.51 3.94
CA GLU A 54 8.31 -12.60 3.00
C GLU A 54 8.17 -13.73 1.97
N GLU A 55 7.37 -14.76 2.26
CA GLU A 55 7.18 -15.90 1.36
C GLU A 55 6.46 -15.51 0.06
N ARG A 56 5.92 -14.29 0.00
CA ARG A 56 5.17 -13.74 -1.13
C ARG A 56 5.79 -12.45 -1.67
N VAL A 57 7.06 -12.18 -1.36
CA VAL A 57 7.77 -10.97 -1.81
C VAL A 57 8.71 -11.28 -2.98
N SER A 58 8.69 -10.44 -4.02
CA SER A 58 9.60 -10.58 -5.16
C SER A 58 11.07 -10.39 -4.75
N GLU A 59 12.01 -11.06 -5.43
CA GLU A 59 13.45 -11.01 -5.08
C GLU A 59 14.01 -9.59 -5.10
N LYS A 60 13.54 -8.74 -6.02
CA LYS A 60 13.97 -7.34 -6.13
C LYS A 60 13.50 -6.48 -4.96
N VAL A 61 12.37 -6.82 -4.34
CA VAL A 61 11.79 -6.08 -3.22
C VAL A 61 12.27 -6.63 -1.88
N ARG A 62 12.72 -7.90 -1.83
CA ARG A 62 13.17 -8.58 -0.60
C ARG A 62 14.18 -7.77 0.24
N PRO A 63 15.19 -7.09 -0.31
CA PRO A 63 16.11 -6.27 0.48
C PRO A 63 15.44 -5.09 1.22
N HIS A 64 14.23 -4.72 0.83
CA HIS A 64 13.46 -3.61 1.39
C HIS A 64 12.36 -4.08 2.36
N THR A 65 12.30 -5.37 2.71
CA THR A 65 11.30 -5.86 3.67
C THR A 65 11.66 -5.47 5.10
N LEU A 66 10.64 -5.34 5.95
CA LEU A 66 10.83 -5.11 7.37
C LEU A 66 11.73 -6.16 8.01
N ALA A 67 11.56 -7.44 7.66
CA ALA A 67 12.35 -8.53 8.20
C ALA A 67 13.80 -8.57 7.67
N ALA A 68 14.04 -8.20 6.41
CA ALA A 68 15.41 -8.05 5.89
C ALA A 68 16.21 -6.94 6.60
N VAL A 69 15.53 -5.94 7.15
CA VAL A 69 16.16 -4.79 7.82
C VAL A 69 16.08 -4.83 9.35
N SER A 70 15.46 -5.85 9.95
CA SER A 70 15.15 -5.92 11.39
C SER A 70 16.23 -6.54 12.28
N GLY A 71 17.46 -6.71 11.79
CA GLY A 71 18.54 -7.37 12.55
C GLY A 71 19.01 -6.63 13.82
N ASP A 72 18.68 -5.35 13.97
CA ASP A 72 19.05 -4.50 15.11
C ASP A 72 17.91 -3.49 15.39
N PRO A 73 17.33 -3.47 16.62
CA PRO A 73 16.22 -2.58 16.96
C PRO A 73 16.50 -1.08 16.76
N ALA A 74 17.73 -0.62 17.02
CA ALA A 74 18.09 0.79 16.85
C ALA A 74 18.18 1.16 15.37
N LYS A 75 18.74 0.25 14.55
CA LYS A 75 18.76 0.43 13.08
C LYS A 75 17.36 0.36 12.49
N LEU A 76 16.53 -0.55 13.00
CA LEU A 76 15.15 -0.69 12.57
C LEU A 76 14.37 0.62 12.79
N ALA A 77 14.48 1.22 13.97
CA ALA A 77 13.85 2.50 14.27
C ALA A 77 14.29 3.60 13.27
N ALA A 78 15.60 3.71 13.01
CA ALA A 78 16.14 4.67 12.06
C ALA A 78 15.67 4.41 10.61
N ILE A 79 15.54 3.16 10.20
CA ILE A 79 15.05 2.79 8.85
C ILE A 79 13.57 3.13 8.71
N VAL A 80 12.76 2.78 9.71
CA VAL A 80 11.32 3.09 9.73
C VAL A 80 11.07 4.60 9.70
N GLU A 81 11.88 5.38 10.42
CA GLU A 81 11.82 6.85 10.43
C GLU A 81 12.21 7.45 9.07
N ARG A 82 13.27 6.91 8.43
CA ARG A 82 13.74 7.38 7.13
C ARG A 82 12.85 6.95 5.97
N ALA A 83 12.08 5.88 6.11
CA ALA A 83 11.19 5.37 5.06
C ALA A 83 10.15 6.42 4.67
N ARG A 84 10.23 6.87 3.41
CA ARG A 84 9.32 7.84 2.80
C ARG A 84 8.16 7.16 2.10
N VAL A 85 8.35 5.93 1.65
CA VAL A 85 7.29 5.06 1.13
C VAL A 85 7.26 3.81 1.97
N VAL A 86 6.13 3.56 2.65
CA VAL A 86 5.88 2.29 3.34
C VAL A 86 4.77 1.58 2.59
N ALA A 87 4.97 0.31 2.26
CA ALA A 87 4.04 -0.43 1.41
C ALA A 87 3.60 -1.77 2.01
N CYS A 88 2.30 -2.03 1.99
CA CYS A 88 1.69 -3.26 2.49
C CYS A 88 0.43 -3.63 1.71
N THR A 89 -0.15 -4.79 1.97
CA THR A 89 -1.52 -5.07 1.52
C THR A 89 -2.51 -4.27 2.36
N CYS A 90 -3.72 -4.02 1.87
CA CYS A 90 -4.75 -3.30 2.63
C CYS A 90 -5.06 -4.00 3.97
N LEU A 91 -5.18 -5.33 3.95
CA LEU A 91 -5.35 -6.11 5.18
C LEU A 91 -4.12 -6.07 6.09
N GLY A 92 -2.92 -6.01 5.51
CA GLY A 92 -1.66 -5.89 6.26
C GLY A 92 -1.50 -4.55 6.97
N ALA A 93 -2.29 -3.53 6.64
CA ALA A 93 -2.28 -2.25 7.33
C ALA A 93 -2.82 -2.34 8.78
N ALA A 94 -3.48 -3.45 9.14
CA ALA A 94 -3.92 -3.75 10.50
C ALA A 94 -2.80 -4.33 11.40
N ASP A 95 -1.60 -4.58 10.85
CA ASP A 95 -0.46 -5.06 11.63
C ASP A 95 -0.03 -4.05 12.70
N ASP A 96 0.40 -4.54 13.88
CA ASP A 96 0.83 -3.72 15.02
C ASP A 96 1.96 -2.74 14.66
N PHE A 97 2.77 -3.07 13.64
CA PHE A 97 3.74 -2.16 13.06
C PHE A 97 3.12 -0.79 12.77
N PHE A 98 1.90 -0.75 12.22
CA PHE A 98 1.24 0.47 11.78
C PHE A 98 0.55 1.25 12.89
N ALA A 99 0.28 0.64 14.06
CA ALA A 99 -0.38 1.31 15.18
C ALA A 99 0.34 2.61 15.60
N ARG A 100 1.67 2.62 15.50
CA ARG A 100 2.54 3.77 15.84
C ARG A 100 3.02 4.57 14.63
N GLN A 101 2.50 4.28 13.43
CA GLN A 101 2.89 4.97 12.21
C GLN A 101 1.82 5.96 11.78
N ARG A 102 2.25 7.08 11.19
CA ARG A 102 1.36 8.04 10.53
C ARG A 102 1.94 8.43 9.19
N PHE A 103 1.04 8.75 8.26
CA PHE A 103 1.37 9.10 6.89
C PHE A 103 0.67 10.39 6.48
N ASP A 104 1.28 11.13 5.56
CA ASP A 104 0.65 12.31 4.99
C ASP A 104 -0.42 11.90 3.97
N VAL A 105 -0.12 10.86 3.19
CA VAL A 105 -1.00 10.36 2.12
C VAL A 105 -1.03 8.84 2.13
N CYS A 106 -2.23 8.25 2.08
CA CYS A 106 -2.43 6.84 1.74
C CYS A 106 -2.83 6.72 0.27
N MET A 107 -2.08 5.94 -0.51
CA MET A 107 -2.43 5.57 -1.87
C MET A 107 -2.96 4.14 -1.87
N VAL A 108 -4.14 3.92 -2.47
CA VAL A 108 -4.76 2.60 -2.58
C VAL A 108 -4.92 2.24 -4.04
N ASP A 109 -4.25 1.17 -4.50
CA ASP A 109 -4.47 0.59 -5.83
C ASP A 109 -5.57 -0.47 -5.80
N GLU A 110 -6.30 -0.58 -6.92
CA GLU A 110 -7.48 -1.43 -7.10
C GLU A 110 -8.56 -1.22 -6.02
N ALA A 111 -8.81 0.04 -5.66
CA ALA A 111 -9.76 0.44 -4.62
C ALA A 111 -11.20 -0.04 -4.88
N GLY A 112 -11.60 -0.15 -6.15
CA GLY A 112 -12.91 -0.69 -6.55
C GLY A 112 -13.13 -2.16 -6.18
N GLN A 113 -12.05 -2.92 -5.91
CA GLN A 113 -12.12 -4.33 -5.50
C GLN A 113 -12.16 -4.51 -3.97
N LEU A 114 -12.11 -3.42 -3.20
CA LEU A 114 -12.05 -3.46 -1.74
C LEU A 114 -13.39 -3.10 -1.11
N SER A 115 -13.83 -3.94 -0.17
CA SER A 115 -14.98 -3.59 0.67
C SER A 115 -14.60 -2.49 1.66
N LEU A 116 -15.60 -1.69 2.05
CA LEU A 116 -15.41 -0.59 2.99
C LEU A 116 -14.63 -0.97 4.27
N PRO A 117 -14.91 -2.11 4.95
CA PRO A 117 -14.17 -2.47 6.16
C PRO A 117 -12.67 -2.68 5.94
N ILE A 118 -12.28 -3.20 4.77
CA ILE A 118 -10.88 -3.50 4.46
C ILE A 118 -10.11 -2.21 4.13
N ILE A 119 -10.71 -1.31 3.36
CA ILE A 119 -10.03 -0.08 2.94
C ILE A 119 -9.91 0.92 4.10
N LEU A 120 -10.83 0.91 5.07
CA LEU A 120 -10.77 1.81 6.23
C LEU A 120 -9.46 1.68 7.04
N GLY A 121 -8.93 0.47 7.18
CA GLY A 121 -7.69 0.22 7.91
C GLY A 121 -6.54 1.15 7.48
N PRO A 122 -6.06 1.07 6.22
CA PRO A 122 -5.00 1.95 5.75
C PRO A 122 -5.39 3.43 5.66
N LEU A 123 -6.66 3.75 5.38
CA LEU A 123 -7.11 5.15 5.27
C LEU A 123 -6.99 5.88 6.61
N LEU A 124 -7.27 5.21 7.73
CA LEU A 124 -7.17 5.79 9.07
C LEU A 124 -5.72 6.07 9.51
N LEU A 125 -4.72 5.56 8.80
CA LEU A 125 -3.31 5.81 9.08
C LEU A 125 -2.77 7.10 8.45
N ALA A 126 -3.55 7.75 7.58
CA ALA A 126 -3.13 8.91 6.81
C ALA A 126 -4.05 10.13 6.95
N ARG A 127 -3.51 11.32 6.72
CA ARG A 127 -4.28 12.58 6.73
C ARG A 127 -5.13 12.78 5.48
N ARG A 128 -4.66 12.23 4.37
CA ARG A 128 -5.29 12.32 3.04
C ARG A 128 -5.14 10.98 2.36
N PHE A 129 -6.00 10.71 1.38
CA PHE A 129 -5.88 9.51 0.60
C PHE A 129 -6.18 9.74 -0.88
N VAL A 130 -5.65 8.84 -1.69
CA VAL A 130 -5.87 8.74 -3.13
C VAL A 130 -6.31 7.32 -3.43
N LEU A 131 -7.51 7.17 -3.97
CA LEU A 131 -8.05 5.89 -4.40
C LEU A 131 -7.85 5.77 -5.91
N VAL A 132 -7.26 4.66 -6.34
CA VAL A 132 -7.08 4.32 -7.75
C VAL A 132 -7.78 3.00 -8.01
N GLY A 133 -8.61 2.96 -9.04
CA GLY A 133 -9.43 1.81 -9.36
C GLY A 133 -10.10 1.97 -10.73
N ASP A 134 -10.92 1.00 -11.09
CA ASP A 134 -11.74 1.04 -12.30
C ASP A 134 -13.10 0.38 -11.98
N LEU A 135 -14.16 1.18 -11.99
CA LEU A 135 -15.51 0.72 -11.64
C LEU A 135 -16.10 -0.26 -12.67
N ASN A 136 -15.51 -0.36 -13.86
CA ASN A 136 -15.91 -1.35 -14.86
C ASN A 136 -15.21 -2.70 -14.64
N GLN A 137 -14.29 -2.80 -13.68
CA GLN A 137 -13.65 -4.06 -13.29
C GLN A 137 -14.44 -4.76 -12.16
N LEU A 138 -13.87 -5.79 -11.57
CA LEU A 138 -14.56 -6.61 -10.57
C LEU A 138 -14.87 -5.78 -9.30
N PRO A 139 -16.07 -5.94 -8.70
CA PRO A 139 -16.38 -5.38 -7.40
C PRO A 139 -15.74 -6.22 -6.27
N PRO A 140 -15.88 -5.79 -4.99
CA PRO A 140 -15.45 -6.57 -3.83
C PRO A 140 -16.06 -7.98 -3.80
N LEU A 141 -15.22 -8.99 -3.54
CA LEU A 141 -15.67 -10.38 -3.42
C LEU A 141 -16.42 -10.60 -2.10
N VAL A 142 -17.74 -10.74 -2.18
CA VAL A 142 -18.60 -11.07 -1.03
C VAL A 142 -19.29 -12.41 -1.26
N LYS A 143 -18.93 -13.43 -0.45
CA LYS A 143 -19.50 -14.78 -0.56
C LYS A 143 -20.94 -14.89 -0.04
N SER A 144 -21.28 -14.10 0.98
CA SER A 144 -22.62 -14.11 1.57
C SER A 144 -23.55 -13.21 0.75
N GLU A 145 -24.58 -13.80 0.16
CA GLU A 145 -25.59 -13.05 -0.58
C GLU A 145 -26.29 -12.01 0.30
N ALA A 146 -26.71 -12.39 1.50
CA ALA A 146 -27.30 -11.46 2.47
C ALA A 146 -26.39 -10.27 2.81
N ALA A 147 -25.07 -10.48 2.91
CA ALA A 147 -24.13 -9.39 3.14
C ALA A 147 -23.95 -8.50 1.90
N ARG A 148 -23.95 -9.10 0.70
CA ARG A 148 -23.87 -8.37 -0.58
C ARG A 148 -25.09 -7.47 -0.77
N GLU A 149 -26.30 -7.98 -0.53
CA GLU A 149 -27.56 -7.21 -0.59
C GLU A 149 -27.59 -6.06 0.43
N ARG A 150 -26.91 -6.22 1.56
CA ARG A 150 -26.74 -5.17 2.57
C ARG A 150 -25.58 -4.20 2.29
N GLY A 151 -25.03 -4.20 1.08
CA GLY A 151 -24.05 -3.20 0.62
C GLY A 151 -22.58 -3.54 0.89
N LEU A 152 -22.24 -4.73 1.41
CA LEU A 152 -20.83 -5.10 1.59
C LEU A 152 -20.08 -5.24 0.24
N GLY A 153 -20.83 -5.43 -0.85
CA GLY A 153 -20.32 -5.45 -2.22
C GLY A 153 -20.12 -4.06 -2.83
N THR A 154 -20.47 -2.99 -2.14
CA THR A 154 -20.25 -1.61 -2.59
C THR A 154 -18.89 -1.14 -2.07
N SER A 155 -18.01 -0.72 -2.98
CA SER A 155 -16.69 -0.21 -2.62
C SER A 155 -16.77 1.26 -2.20
N LEU A 156 -15.75 1.76 -1.48
CA LEU A 156 -15.63 3.21 -1.22
C LEU A 156 -15.30 4.02 -2.49
N PHE A 157 -14.87 3.35 -3.56
CA PHE A 157 -14.48 3.99 -4.83
C PHE A 157 -15.69 4.31 -5.73
N GLU A 158 -16.84 3.67 -5.48
CA GLU A 158 -18.13 3.92 -6.12
C GLU A 158 -18.80 5.17 -5.52
#